data_AF-A0A962NHH6-F1
#
_entry.id   AF-A0A962NHH6-F1
#
_cell.length_a   1.000
_cell.length_b   1.000
_cell.length_c   1.000
_cell.angle_alpha   90.00
_cell.angle_beta   90.00
_cell.angle_gamma   90.00
#
_symmetry.space_group_name_H-M   'P 1'
#
loop_
_entity.id
_entity.type
_entity.pdbx_description
1 polymer ?
#
loop_
_entity_poly.entity_id
_entity_poly.type
_entity_poly.pdbx_seq_one_letter_code
_entity_poly.pdbx_strand_id
1 'polypeptide(L)'
;MSTAYFSADSLRFLEDLSANNDRDWFKANKARYEASVRQPFLRLLTDLQGPLSAQLPPFVPDPRPVGGSLFRIHRDTRFSNDKRPYKTHAGAAIKHREAADGSPLLYFHLAADGCFFGAGIYHPPAPVLRQLRDFIVD
;
A
#
# COMPACT_ATOMS: atom_id res chain seq x y z
N MET A 1 9.73 -16.14 -16.40
CA MET A 1 9.09 -14.98 -17.07
C MET A 1 8.65 -14.00 -15.99
N SER A 2 8.88 -12.70 -16.19
CA SER A 2 8.40 -11.67 -15.24
C SER A 2 6.89 -11.50 -15.40
N THR A 3 6.14 -11.63 -14.30
CA THR A 3 4.69 -11.38 -14.28
C THR A 3 4.44 -9.88 -14.15
N ALA A 4 3.79 -9.27 -15.14
CA ALA A 4 3.25 -7.92 -15.00
C ALA A 4 1.92 -7.96 -14.23
N TYR A 5 1.83 -7.22 -13.11
CA TYR A 5 0.61 -7.10 -12.32
C TYR A 5 -0.22 -5.89 -12.73
N PHE A 6 0.44 -4.74 -12.85
CA PHE A 6 -0.19 -3.46 -13.17
C PHE A 6 -0.08 -3.15 -14.66
N SER A 7 -1.07 -2.44 -15.18
CA SER A 7 -1.11 -1.99 -16.57
C SER A 7 -1.07 -0.47 -16.64
N ALA A 8 -0.96 0.08 -17.85
CA ALA A 8 -1.12 1.52 -18.06
C ALA A 8 -2.48 2.04 -17.55
N ASP A 9 -3.52 1.19 -17.56
CA ASP A 9 -4.83 1.57 -17.02
C ASP A 9 -4.82 1.73 -15.49
N SER A 10 -3.94 1.03 -14.78
CA SER A 10 -3.76 1.19 -13.33
C SER A 10 -3.35 2.62 -12.97
N LEU A 11 -2.39 3.19 -13.72
CA LEU A 11 -1.90 4.55 -13.51
C LEU A 11 -2.91 5.59 -14.02
N ARG A 12 -3.48 5.36 -15.22
CA ARG A 12 -4.53 6.23 -15.78
C ARG A 12 -5.74 6.33 -14.85
N PHE A 13 -6.17 5.23 -14.23
CA PHE A 13 -7.28 5.29 -13.27
C PHE A 13 -6.97 6.21 -12.09
N LEU A 14 -5.75 6.16 -11.55
CA LEU A 14 -5.34 6.99 -10.41
C LEU A 14 -5.20 8.47 -10.79
N GLU A 15 -4.75 8.74 -12.02
CA GLU A 15 -4.74 10.08 -12.62
C GLU A 15 -6.16 10.63 -12.82
N ASP A 16 -7.04 9.86 -13.45
CA ASP A 16 -8.45 10.22 -13.66
C ASP A 16 -9.17 10.46 -12.31
N LEU A 17 -8.88 9.64 -11.30
CA LEU A 17 -9.42 9.80 -9.94
C LEU A 17 -8.91 11.08 -9.28
N SER A 18 -7.68 11.50 -9.57
CA SER A 18 -7.14 12.77 -9.06
C SER A 18 -7.93 13.96 -9.60
N ALA A 19 -8.27 13.92 -10.89
CA ALA A 19 -9.08 14.95 -11.56
C ALA A 19 -10.57 14.92 -11.16
N ASN A 20 -11.10 13.74 -10.81
CA ASN A 20 -12.54 13.51 -10.54
C ASN A 20 -12.77 12.90 -9.15
N ASN A 21 -12.15 13.48 -8.11
CA ASN A 21 -12.17 12.90 -6.76
C ASN A 21 -13.48 13.19 -6.02
N ASP A 22 -14.57 12.57 -6.49
CA ASP A 22 -15.88 12.61 -5.87
C ASP A 22 -16.55 11.22 -5.88
N ARG A 23 -17.62 11.08 -5.09
CA ARG A 23 -18.26 9.78 -4.82
C ARG A 23 -19.03 9.24 -6.02
N ASP A 24 -19.64 10.10 -6.82
CA ASP A 24 -20.48 9.69 -7.94
C ASP A 24 -19.62 9.20 -9.09
N TRP A 25 -18.54 9.92 -9.39
CA TRP A 25 -17.54 9.48 -10.35
C TRP A 25 -16.91 8.15 -9.93
N PHE A 26 -16.51 8.01 -8.67
CA PHE A 26 -15.93 6.75 -8.19
C PHE A 26 -16.94 5.59 -8.25
N LYS A 27 -18.21 5.84 -7.91
CA LYS A 27 -19.27 4.82 -8.01
C LYS A 27 -19.43 4.33 -9.44
N ALA A 28 -19.44 5.23 -10.42
CA ALA A 28 -19.51 4.88 -11.84
C ALA A 28 -18.26 4.13 -12.32
N ASN A 29 -17.09 4.45 -11.78
CA ASN A 29 -15.80 3.86 -12.19
C ASN A 29 -15.33 2.71 -11.28
N LYS A 30 -16.17 2.27 -10.34
CA LYS A 30 -15.78 1.25 -9.34
C LYS A 30 -15.33 -0.04 -9.99
N ALA A 31 -16.00 -0.51 -11.04
CA ALA A 31 -15.60 -1.74 -11.74
C ALA A 31 -14.19 -1.63 -12.37
N ARG A 32 -13.82 -0.44 -12.84
CA ARG A 32 -12.47 -0.17 -13.37
C ARG A 32 -11.42 -0.12 -12.25
N TYR A 33 -11.73 0.53 -11.12
CA TYR A 33 -10.87 0.47 -9.94
C TYR A 33 -10.58 -0.97 -9.52
N GLU A 34 -11.65 -1.77 -9.47
CA GLU A 34 -11.60 -3.19 -9.12
C GLU A 34 -10.65 -3.96 -10.04
N ALA A 35 -10.87 -3.88 -11.35
CA ALA A 35 -10.11 -4.63 -12.35
C ALA A 35 -8.67 -4.12 -12.52
N SER A 36 -8.46 -2.81 -12.50
CA SER A 36 -7.20 -2.19 -12.90
C SER A 36 -6.28 -1.87 -11.73
N VAL A 37 -6.79 -1.79 -10.50
CA VAL A 37 -5.98 -1.43 -9.32
C VAL A 37 -6.08 -2.48 -8.23
N ARG A 38 -7.30 -2.77 -7.74
CA ARG A 38 -7.48 -3.63 -6.57
C ARG A 38 -7.05 -5.08 -6.85
N GLN A 39 -7.61 -5.71 -7.88
CA GLN A 39 -7.29 -7.12 -8.20
C GLN A 39 -5.81 -7.34 -8.55
N PRO A 40 -5.16 -6.47 -9.35
CA PRO A 40 -3.71 -6.52 -9.55
C PRO A 40 -2.88 -6.51 -8.26
N PHE A 41 -3.23 -5.63 -7.31
CA PHE A 41 -2.55 -5.57 -6.03
C PHE A 41 -2.76 -6.83 -5.19
N LEU A 42 -3.99 -7.34 -5.14
CA LEU A 42 -4.28 -8.57 -4.41
C LEU A 42 -3.54 -9.77 -5.02
N ARG A 43 -3.44 -9.83 -6.35
CA ARG A 43 -2.66 -10.86 -7.04
C ARG A 43 -1.17 -10.75 -6.72
N LEU A 44 -0.60 -9.54 -6.71
CA LEU A 44 0.78 -9.31 -6.28
C LEU A 44 1.00 -9.82 -4.84
N LEU A 45 0.10 -9.49 -3.91
CA LEU A 45 0.20 -9.92 -2.52
C LEU A 45 0.11 -11.44 -2.38
N THR A 46 -0.76 -12.10 -3.14
CA THR A 46 -0.85 -13.57 -3.20
C THR A 46 0.45 -14.18 -3.70
N ASP A 47 0.97 -13.71 -4.83
CA ASP A 47 2.17 -14.28 -5.44
C ASP A 47 3.43 -14.02 -4.58
N LEU A 48 3.42 -12.97 -3.74
CA LEU A 48 4.49 -12.69 -2.77
C LEU A 48 4.51 -13.64 -1.57
N GLN A 49 3.45 -14.40 -1.29
CA GLN A 49 3.40 -15.33 -0.14
C GLN A 49 4.52 -16.39 -0.18
N GLY A 50 4.75 -17.00 -1.34
CA GLY A 50 5.79 -18.02 -1.51
C GLY A 50 7.21 -17.44 -1.33
N PRO A 51 7.61 -16.42 -2.12
CA PRO A 51 8.92 -15.80 -2.01
C PRO A 51 9.21 -15.22 -0.62
N LEU A 52 8.25 -14.53 0.00
CA LEU A 52 8.46 -13.95 1.33
C LEU A 52 8.54 -15.02 2.42
N SER A 53 7.73 -16.09 2.36
CA SER A 53 7.86 -17.18 3.34
C SER A 53 9.23 -17.89 3.26
N ALA A 54 9.83 -17.95 2.07
CA ALA A 54 11.15 -18.55 1.86
C ALA A 54 12.32 -17.62 2.24
N GLN A 55 12.25 -16.34 1.91
CA GLN A 55 13.40 -15.42 1.98
C GLN A 55 13.30 -14.40 3.13
N LEU A 56 12.08 -14.04 3.53
CA LEU A 56 11.80 -13.05 4.57
C LEU A 56 10.66 -13.55 5.47
N PRO A 57 10.81 -14.72 6.12
CA PRO A 57 9.70 -15.42 6.79
C PRO A 57 8.87 -14.57 7.77
N PRO A 58 9.45 -13.59 8.49
CA PRO A 58 8.66 -12.77 9.39
C PRO A 58 7.69 -11.79 8.71
N PHE A 59 7.83 -11.50 7.41
CA PHE A 59 6.94 -10.59 6.68
C PHE A 59 5.82 -11.38 5.99
N VAL A 60 4.58 -11.14 6.42
CA VAL A 60 3.43 -11.96 6.01
C VAL A 60 2.47 -11.14 5.14
N PRO A 61 2.47 -11.31 3.81
CA PRO A 61 1.49 -10.68 2.95
C PRO A 61 0.11 -11.30 3.16
N ASP A 62 -0.88 -10.43 3.32
CA ASP A 62 -2.27 -10.79 3.52
C ASP A 62 -3.12 -10.25 2.35
N PRO A 63 -3.52 -11.09 1.39
CA PRO A 63 -4.27 -10.69 0.20
C PRO A 63 -5.78 -10.54 0.50
N ARG A 64 -6.21 -10.42 1.76
CA ARG A 64 -7.60 -10.09 2.07
C ARG A 64 -7.94 -8.71 1.53
N PRO A 65 -9.10 -8.56 0.86
CA PRO A 65 -9.50 -7.30 0.25
C PRO A 65 -9.85 -6.19 1.26
N VAL A 66 -10.17 -6.58 2.50
CA VAL A 66 -10.49 -5.70 3.62
C VAL A 66 -9.74 -6.21 4.84
N GLY A 67 -8.98 -5.33 5.49
CA GLY A 67 -8.21 -5.66 6.70
C GLY A 67 -6.92 -6.45 6.45
N GLY A 68 -6.59 -6.74 5.18
CA GLY A 68 -5.30 -7.32 4.80
C GLY A 68 -4.20 -6.28 4.59
N SER A 69 -3.15 -6.66 3.84
CA SER A 69 -2.00 -5.79 3.55
C SER A 69 -2.34 -4.61 2.65
N LEU A 70 -3.37 -4.74 1.78
CA LEU A 70 -3.81 -3.65 0.90
C LEU A 70 -4.59 -2.60 1.68
N PHE A 71 -4.22 -1.33 1.53
CA PHE A 71 -4.95 -0.23 2.16
C PHE A 71 -6.26 0.07 1.44
N ARG A 72 -7.26 0.53 2.21
CA ARG A 72 -8.47 1.12 1.64
C ARG A 72 -8.12 2.37 0.81
N ILE A 73 -8.81 2.52 -0.32
CA ILE A 73 -8.74 3.70 -1.18
C ILE A 73 -9.38 4.94 -0.54
N HIS A 74 -10.34 4.75 0.38
CA HIS A 74 -10.98 5.85 1.08
C HIS A 74 -9.99 6.60 1.98
N ARG A 75 -10.05 7.93 1.92
CA ARG A 75 -9.28 8.83 2.78
C ARG A 75 -10.01 9.07 4.10
N ASP A 76 -9.24 9.24 5.17
CA ASP A 76 -9.78 9.79 6.42
C ASP A 76 -9.72 11.31 6.34
N THR A 77 -10.88 11.96 6.31
CA THR A 77 -11.00 13.41 6.09
C THR A 77 -11.48 14.17 7.33
N ARG A 78 -11.65 13.48 8.47
CA ARG A 78 -12.23 14.07 9.70
C ARG A 78 -11.48 15.32 10.15
N PHE A 79 -10.15 15.27 10.12
CA PHE A 79 -9.27 16.35 10.56
C PHE A 79 -8.56 17.09 9.43
N SER A 80 -8.94 16.86 8.17
CA SER A 80 -8.29 17.50 7.02
C SER A 80 -9.14 18.63 6.44
N ASN A 81 -8.53 19.75 6.07
CA ASN A 81 -9.21 20.82 5.32
C ASN A 81 -9.60 20.35 3.91
N ASP A 82 -8.79 19.50 3.29
CA ASP A 82 -9.11 18.83 2.04
C ASP A 82 -10.11 17.69 2.33
N LYS A 83 -11.32 17.80 1.75
CA LYS A 83 -12.42 16.86 1.94
C LYS A 83 -12.57 15.83 0.81
N ARG A 84 -11.60 15.74 -0.10
CA ARG A 84 -11.59 14.70 -1.15
C ARG A 84 -11.70 13.29 -0.53
N PRO A 85 -12.68 12.48 -0.95
CA PRO A 85 -13.03 11.21 -0.31
C PRO A 85 -12.04 10.07 -0.57
N TYR A 86 -11.23 10.14 -1.63
CA TYR A 86 -10.35 9.05 -2.04
C TYR A 86 -8.88 9.46 -2.08
N LYS A 87 -8.00 8.49 -1.81
CA LYS A 87 -6.57 8.60 -2.09
C LYS A 87 -6.36 8.51 -3.61
N THR A 88 -5.44 9.33 -4.11
CA THR A 88 -5.01 9.33 -5.53
C THR A 88 -3.86 8.36 -5.80
N HIS A 89 -3.62 7.45 -4.87
CA HIS A 89 -2.62 6.39 -4.94
C HIS A 89 -3.20 5.11 -4.33
N ALA A 90 -2.67 3.97 -4.74
CA ALA A 90 -2.88 2.70 -4.08
C ALA A 90 -1.60 2.29 -3.32
N GLY A 91 -1.77 1.65 -2.17
CA GLY A 91 -0.61 1.18 -1.42
C GLY A 91 -0.94 0.01 -0.54
N ALA A 92 0.07 -0.82 -0.29
CA ALA A 92 0.00 -1.98 0.56
C ALA A 92 1.17 -1.99 1.54
N ALA A 93 0.92 -2.45 2.77
CA ALA A 93 1.95 -2.69 3.75
C ALA A 93 1.94 -4.17 4.17
N ILE A 94 3.08 -4.82 4.00
CA ILE A 94 3.35 -6.16 4.52
C ILE A 94 4.04 -5.97 5.86
N LYS A 95 3.35 -6.36 6.93
CA LYS A 95 3.83 -6.19 8.29
C LYS A 95 4.62 -7.40 8.74
N HIS A 96 5.50 -7.18 9.72
CA HIS A 96 6.06 -8.26 10.52
C HIS A 96 4.93 -9.09 11.19
N ARG A 97 5.10 -10.41 11.32
CA ARG A 97 4.07 -11.31 11.88
C ARG A 97 3.66 -10.94 13.30
N GLU A 98 4.60 -10.37 14.05
CA GLU A 98 4.44 -9.90 15.44
C GLU A 98 4.35 -8.37 15.50
N ALA A 99 3.80 -7.73 14.47
CA ALA A 99 3.82 -6.28 14.36
C ALA A 99 3.15 -5.58 15.55
N ALA A 100 3.95 -4.77 16.23
CA ALA A 100 3.59 -3.77 17.23
C ALA A 100 4.06 -2.37 16.77
N ASP A 101 3.79 -1.34 17.57
CA ASP A 101 4.29 0.01 17.29
C ASP A 101 5.81 0.01 17.18
N GLY A 102 6.33 0.59 16.10
CA GLY A 102 7.76 0.56 15.79
C GLY A 102 8.26 -0.74 15.16
N SER A 103 7.39 -1.65 14.71
CA SER A 103 7.81 -2.81 13.92
C SER A 103 8.14 -2.44 12.47
N PRO A 104 9.09 -3.15 11.82
CA PRO A 104 9.38 -2.95 10.42
C PRO A 104 8.23 -3.43 9.52
N LEU A 105 8.17 -2.83 8.33
CA LEU A 105 7.23 -3.18 7.28
C LEU A 105 7.89 -3.08 5.90
N LEU A 106 7.30 -3.77 4.93
CA LEU A 106 7.53 -3.54 3.51
C LEU A 106 6.33 -2.74 2.97
N TYR A 107 6.59 -1.67 2.22
CA TYR A 107 5.59 -0.78 1.68
C TYR A 107 5.66 -0.72 0.16
N PHE A 108 4.51 -0.80 -0.49
CA PHE A 108 4.35 -0.62 -1.92
C PHE A 108 3.50 0.62 -2.17
N HIS A 109 3.95 1.46 -3.09
CA HIS A 109 3.26 2.67 -3.53
C HIS A 109 3.06 2.65 -5.05
N LEU A 110 1.81 2.84 -5.47
CA LEU A 110 1.41 2.98 -6.86
C LEU A 110 0.66 4.30 -7.03
N ALA A 111 1.22 5.21 -7.80
CA ALA A 111 0.61 6.48 -8.15
C ALA A 111 1.07 6.94 -9.55
N ALA A 112 0.29 7.82 -10.19
CA ALA A 112 0.61 8.35 -11.51
C ALA A 112 1.84 9.26 -11.50
N ASP A 113 2.10 9.95 -10.38
CA ASP A 113 3.23 10.85 -10.16
C ASP A 113 4.49 10.15 -9.63
N GLY A 114 4.40 8.85 -9.32
CA GLY A 114 5.55 8.06 -8.90
C GLY A 114 5.16 6.73 -8.29
N CYS A 115 5.98 5.71 -8.53
CA CYS A 115 5.85 4.39 -7.90
C CYS A 115 7.12 4.09 -7.12
N PHE A 116 6.99 3.56 -5.92
CA PHE A 116 8.14 3.18 -5.12
C PHE A 116 7.84 2.02 -4.19
N PHE A 117 8.92 1.40 -3.72
CA PHE A 117 8.92 0.40 -2.67
C PHE A 117 9.79 0.90 -1.53
N GLY A 118 9.37 0.64 -0.30
CA GLY A 118 10.13 0.98 0.91
C GLY A 118 10.18 -0.19 1.87
N ALA A 119 11.26 -0.28 2.65
CA ALA A 119 11.40 -1.22 3.75
C ALA A 119 11.97 -0.48 4.95
N GLY A 120 11.44 -0.73 6.15
CA GLY A 120 11.94 -0.11 7.38
C GLY A 120 10.85 0.13 8.40
N ILE A 121 11.14 1.02 9.36
CA ILE A 121 10.26 1.34 10.48
C ILE A 121 9.66 2.74 10.25
N TYR A 122 8.32 2.81 10.16
CA TYR A 122 7.60 4.06 9.96
C TYR A 122 7.24 4.70 11.30
N HIS A 123 7.69 5.94 11.54
CA HIS A 123 7.51 6.68 12.79
C HIS A 123 7.78 5.83 14.05
N PRO A 124 9.02 5.34 14.25
CA PRO A 124 9.36 4.56 15.44
C PRO A 124 9.13 5.37 16.73
N PRO A 125 8.60 4.76 17.80
CA PRO A 125 8.54 5.39 19.11
C PRO A 125 9.97 5.67 19.63
N ALA A 126 10.09 6.63 20.56
CA ALA A 126 11.40 7.11 21.03
C ALA A 126 12.38 6.00 21.47
N PRO A 127 11.95 4.94 22.19
CA PRO A 127 12.86 3.84 22.56
C PRO A 127 13.42 3.09 21.35
N VAL A 128 12.58 2.78 20.36
CA VAL A 128 12.98 2.06 19.13
C VAL A 128 13.88 2.95 18.27
N LEU A 129 13.57 4.24 18.15
CA LEU A 129 14.40 5.18 17.40
C LEU A 129 15.81 5.30 17.98
N ARG A 130 15.95 5.27 19.31
CA ARG A 130 17.25 5.29 19.98
C ARG A 130 18.06 4.04 19.61
N GLN A 131 17.47 2.85 19.76
CA GLN A 131 18.13 1.59 19.41
C GLN A 131 18.60 1.56 17.94
N LEU A 132 17.78 2.06 17.02
CA LEU A 132 18.16 2.17 15.60
C LEU A 132 19.36 3.10 15.39
N ARG A 133 19.39 4.25 16.08
CA ARG A 133 20.49 5.22 15.94
C ARG A 133 21.79 4.67 16.49
N ASP A 134 21.73 4.02 17.65
CA ASP A 134 22.91 3.42 18.28
C ASP A 134 23.49 2.35 17.34
N PHE A 135 22.65 1.48 16.77
CA PHE A 135 23.08 0.46 15.80
C PHE A 135 23.70 1.02 14.50
N ILE A 136 23.29 2.20 14.05
CA ILE A 136 23.82 2.80 12.79
C ILE A 136 25.19 3.45 13.00
N VAL A 137 25.45 3.96 14.20
CA VAL A 137 26.69 4.67 14.53
C VAL A 137 27.82 3.70 14.89
N ASP A 138 27.46 2.50 15.37
CA ASP A 138 28.38 1.37 15.60
C ASP A 138 28.91 0.76 14.29
#